data_AF-A0A2V6UYY2-F1
#
_entry.id   AF-A0A2V6UYY2-F1
#
_cell.length_a   1.000
_cell.length_b   1.000
_cell.length_c   1.000
_cell.angle_alpha   90.00
_cell.angle_beta   90.00
_cell.angle_gamma   90.00
#
_symmetry.space_group_name_H-M   'P 1'
#
loop_
_entity.id
_entity.type
_entity.pdbx_description
1 polymer ?
#
loop_
_entity_poly.entity_id
_entity_poly.type
_entity_poly.pdbx_seq_one_letter_code
_entity_poly.pdbx_strand_id
1 'polypeptide(L)'
;MTARPAAVCRELLAALEASEGRRRRRKRDTTPDAIGLGIKRALLEDAVASDPEPAAFEGWLLERCLAAGGETGATRAMALEVLAEWRLAASLPEFGDWLERGAPSDDVHGAVTDQPDARG
;
A
#
# COMPACT_ATOMS: atom_id res chain seq x y z
N MET A 1 4.18 13.03 -17.03
CA MET A 1 2.79 12.80 -16.60
C MET A 1 2.83 12.35 -15.15
N THR A 2 2.20 13.10 -14.23
CA THR A 2 2.15 12.69 -12.81
C THR A 2 1.05 11.65 -12.65
N ALA A 3 1.33 10.54 -11.96
CA ALA A 3 0.35 9.48 -11.73
C ALA A 3 -0.91 10.01 -11.02
N ARG A 4 -2.10 9.59 -11.46
CA ARG A 4 -3.38 9.96 -10.84
C ARG A 4 -3.48 9.31 -9.45
N PRO A 5 -3.72 10.08 -8.37
CA PRO A 5 -3.84 9.53 -7.01
C PRO A 5 -4.83 8.38 -6.91
N ALA A 6 -6.03 8.49 -7.48
CA ALA A 6 -7.02 7.41 -7.43
C ALA A 6 -6.57 6.12 -8.11
N ALA A 7 -5.78 6.20 -9.19
CA ALA A 7 -5.26 5.01 -9.84
C ALA A 7 -4.27 4.29 -8.92
N VAL A 8 -3.29 5.02 -8.38
CA VAL A 8 -2.31 4.44 -7.45
C VAL A 8 -2.98 3.93 -6.17
N CYS A 9 -3.97 4.66 -5.64
CA CYS A 9 -4.70 4.23 -4.44
C CYS A 9 -5.49 2.93 -4.66
N ARG A 10 -6.03 2.70 -5.86
CA ARG A 10 -6.65 1.40 -6.21
C ARG A 10 -5.65 0.26 -6.19
N GLU A 11 -4.47 0.45 -6.78
CA GLU A 11 -3.44 -0.58 -6.78
C GLU A 11 -2.90 -0.85 -5.38
N LEU A 12 -2.74 0.19 -4.55
CA LEU A 12 -2.38 0.05 -3.14
C LEU A 12 -3.44 -0.72 -2.33
N LEU A 13 -4.74 -0.50 -2.59
CA LEU A 13 -5.80 -1.29 -1.96
C LEU A 13 -5.71 -2.77 -2.33
N ALA A 14 -5.54 -3.07 -3.63
CA ALA A 14 -5.38 -4.44 -4.10
C ALA A 14 -4.16 -5.14 -3.47
N ALA A 15 -3.03 -4.41 -3.37
CA ALA A 15 -1.83 -4.87 -2.69
C ALA A 15 -2.06 -5.14 -1.20
N LEU A 16 -2.80 -4.27 -0.51
CA LEU A 16 -3.15 -4.42 0.90
C LEU A 16 -3.96 -5.69 1.14
N GLU A 17 -4.99 -5.93 0.31
CA GLU A 17 -5.85 -7.11 0.39
C GLU A 17 -5.09 -8.41 0.11
N ALA A 18 -4.23 -8.41 -0.91
CA ALA A 18 -3.36 -9.54 -1.22
C ALA A 18 -2.43 -9.87 -0.05
N SER A 19 -1.91 -8.86 0.65
CA SER A 19 -1.05 -9.01 1.82
C SER A 19 -1.80 -9.52 3.05
N GLU A 20 -2.99 -8.99 3.34
CA GLU A 20 -3.85 -9.44 4.43
C GLU A 20 -4.29 -10.91 4.26
N GLY A 21 -4.62 -11.33 3.03
CA GLY A 21 -4.91 -12.73 2.72
C GLY A 21 -3.73 -13.66 3.07
N ARG A 22 -2.50 -13.23 2.77
CA ARG A 22 -1.27 -13.96 3.16
C ARG A 22 -1.06 -13.95 4.68
N ARG A 23 -1.28 -12.81 5.33
CA ARG A 23 -1.10 -12.64 6.78
C ARG A 23 -2.08 -13.47 7.59
N ARG A 24 -3.37 -13.50 7.21
CA ARG A 24 -4.41 -14.29 7.90
C ARG A 24 -4.06 -15.79 7.97
N ARG A 25 -3.28 -16.29 7.00
CA ARG A 25 -2.76 -17.66 6.98
C ARG A 25 -1.66 -17.91 8.03
N ARG A 26 -0.99 -16.86 8.52
CA ARG A 26 0.09 -16.91 9.52
C ARG A 26 -0.42 -16.36 10.85
N LYS A 27 -0.70 -17.25 11.81
CA LYS A 27 -1.34 -16.99 13.12
C LYS A 27 -0.58 -15.97 13.99
N ARG A 28 -0.68 -14.66 13.71
CA ARG A 28 -0.01 -13.59 14.48
C ARG A 28 -0.98 -12.48 14.89
N ASP A 29 -1.05 -12.24 16.19
CA ASP A 29 -1.91 -11.21 16.79
C ASP A 29 -1.24 -9.84 16.69
N THR A 30 -1.86 -8.89 15.97
CA THR A 30 -1.23 -7.62 15.54
C THR A 30 -2.21 -6.45 15.58
N THR A 31 -2.82 -6.24 16.75
CA THR A 31 -3.86 -5.22 16.96
C THR A 31 -3.42 -3.79 16.60
N PRO A 32 -2.20 -3.30 16.94
CA PRO A 32 -1.76 -1.97 16.51
C PRO A 32 -1.65 -1.83 14.98
N ASP A 33 -1.20 -2.88 14.29
CA ASP A 33 -1.15 -2.90 12.83
C ASP A 33 -2.56 -2.88 12.24
N ALA A 34 -3.55 -3.49 12.91
CA ALA A 34 -4.93 -3.51 12.44
C ALA A 34 -5.57 -2.10 12.44
N ILE A 35 -5.28 -1.27 13.45
CA ILE A 35 -5.79 0.11 13.51
C ILE A 35 -5.15 0.96 12.39
N GLY A 36 -3.83 0.93 12.27
CA GLY A 36 -3.13 1.67 11.21
C GLY A 36 -3.57 1.25 9.80
N LEU A 37 -3.68 -0.06 9.55
CA LEU A 37 -4.17 -0.59 8.27
C LEU A 37 -5.62 -0.19 7.99
N GLY A 38 -6.49 -0.17 9.01
CA GLY A 38 -7.87 0.31 8.87
C GLY A 38 -7.94 1.78 8.44
N ILE A 39 -7.13 2.64 9.07
CA ILE A 39 -7.03 4.06 8.71
C ILE A 39 -6.47 4.23 7.29
N LYS A 40 -5.39 3.51 6.95
CA LYS A 40 -4.80 3.55 5.60
C LYS A 40 -5.82 3.12 4.55
N ARG A 41 -6.54 2.01 4.78
CA ARG A 41 -7.60 1.52 3.88
C ARG A 41 -8.67 2.60 3.66
N ALA A 42 -9.17 3.23 4.73
CA ALA A 42 -10.18 4.27 4.62
C ALA A 42 -9.69 5.48 3.80
N LEU A 43 -8.45 5.94 4.02
CA LEU A 43 -7.85 7.03 3.25
C LEU A 43 -7.74 6.69 1.75
N LEU A 44 -7.34 5.46 1.43
CA LEU A 44 -7.22 5.00 0.06
C LEU A 44 -8.60 4.90 -0.61
N GLU A 45 -9.61 4.35 0.06
CA GLU A 45 -10.99 4.26 -0.43
C GLU A 45 -11.57 5.66 -0.72
N ASP A 46 -11.39 6.61 0.21
CA ASP A 46 -11.83 7.99 0.05
C ASP A 46 -11.13 8.69 -1.12
N ALA A 47 -9.84 8.43 -1.32
CA ALA A 47 -9.07 9.01 -2.42
C ALA A 47 -9.54 8.44 -3.77
N VAL A 48 -9.86 7.15 -3.83
CA VAL A 48 -10.43 6.52 -5.03
C VAL A 48 -11.80 7.10 -5.35
N ALA A 49 -12.65 7.32 -4.35
CA ALA A 49 -13.99 7.87 -4.52
C ALA A 49 -13.97 9.35 -4.89
N SER A 50 -13.07 10.14 -4.30
CA SER A 50 -12.97 11.58 -4.52
C SER A 50 -12.19 11.97 -5.77
N ASP A 51 -11.32 11.08 -6.27
CA ASP A 51 -10.38 11.30 -7.39
C ASP A 51 -9.69 12.68 -7.37
N PRO A 52 -8.93 13.01 -6.30
CA PRO A 52 -8.27 14.30 -6.20
C PRO A 52 -7.22 14.45 -7.29
N GLU A 53 -7.11 15.66 -7.85
CA GLU A 53 -6.07 16.00 -8.81
C GLU A 53 -4.67 15.86 -8.17
N PRO A 54 -3.63 15.43 -8.93
CA PRO A 54 -2.26 15.29 -8.43
C PRO A 54 -1.75 16.50 -7.63
N ALA A 55 -2.05 17.71 -8.09
CA ALA A 55 -1.61 18.95 -7.45
C ALA A 55 -2.34 19.25 -6.13
N ALA A 56 -3.52 18.68 -5.92
CA ALA A 56 -4.35 18.89 -4.74
C ALA A 56 -4.21 17.78 -3.70
N PHE A 57 -3.60 16.63 -4.06
CA PHE A 57 -3.65 15.42 -3.25
C PHE A 57 -3.05 15.57 -1.85
N GLU A 58 -1.92 16.27 -1.71
CA GLU A 58 -1.31 16.54 -0.40
C GLU A 58 -2.20 17.42 0.48
N GLY A 59 -2.81 18.46 -0.08
CA GLY A 59 -3.78 19.29 0.62
C GLY A 59 -5.03 18.51 1.02
N TRP A 60 -5.52 17.67 0.12
CA TRP A 60 -6.65 16.78 0.36
C TRP A 60 -6.37 15.81 1.52
N LEU A 61 -5.17 15.23 1.62
CA LEU A 61 -4.78 14.37 2.74
C LEU A 61 -4.68 15.15 4.07
N LEU A 62 -4.20 16.39 4.03
CA LEU A 62 -4.16 17.26 5.20
C LEU A 62 -5.56 17.54 5.74
N GLU A 63 -6.54 17.81 4.88
CA GLU A 63 -7.94 18.02 5.30
C GLU A 63 -8.50 16.82 6.06
N ARG A 64 -8.12 15.60 5.68
CA ARG A 64 -8.54 14.34 6.35
C ARG A 64 -7.88 14.21 7.72
N CYS A 65 -6.61 14.60 7.83
CA CYS A 65 -5.93 14.68 9.13
C CYS A 65 -6.62 15.67 10.07
N LEU A 66 -7.02 16.84 9.56
CA LEU A 66 -7.71 17.87 10.35
C LEU A 66 -9.13 17.43 10.76
N ALA A 67 -9.81 16.68 9.91
CA ALA A 67 -11.16 16.16 10.18
C ALA A 67 -11.16 15.01 11.22
N ALA A 68 -10.06 14.26 11.37
CA ALA A 68 -9.99 13.07 12.22
C ALA A 68 -10.01 13.35 13.75
N GLY A 69 -9.92 14.60 14.20
CA GLY A 69 -10.06 14.95 15.61
C GLY A 69 -9.06 14.23 16.53
N GLY A 70 -9.52 13.52 17.56
CA GLY A 70 -8.68 12.88 18.58
C GLY A 70 -7.67 11.84 18.05
N GLU A 71 -7.86 11.31 16.84
CA GLU A 71 -6.98 10.34 16.18
C GLU A 71 -5.97 10.99 15.21
N THR A 72 -5.76 12.31 15.31
CA THR A 72 -4.89 13.10 14.41
C THR A 72 -3.51 12.47 14.22
N GLY A 73 -2.91 11.88 15.25
CA GLY A 73 -1.56 11.30 15.17
C GLY A 73 -1.46 10.09 14.24
N ALA A 74 -2.36 9.11 14.40
CA ALA A 74 -2.39 7.89 13.59
C ALA A 74 -2.85 8.20 12.16
N THR A 75 -3.86 9.05 12.01
CA THR A 75 -4.33 9.51 10.69
C THR A 75 -3.25 10.24 9.93
N ARG A 76 -2.53 11.15 10.59
CA ARG A 76 -1.41 11.87 9.98
C ARG A 76 -0.28 10.94 9.58
N ALA A 77 0.05 9.94 10.40
CA ALA A 77 1.07 8.96 10.06
C ALA A 77 0.70 8.19 8.78
N MET A 78 -0.53 7.68 8.69
CA MET A 78 -1.01 6.95 7.50
C MET A 78 -1.16 7.85 6.28
N ALA A 79 -1.59 9.10 6.44
CA ALA A 79 -1.66 10.07 5.34
C ALA A 79 -0.28 10.37 4.75
N LEU A 80 0.75 10.49 5.59
CA LEU A 80 2.13 10.65 5.12
C LEU A 80 2.66 9.42 4.39
N GLU A 81 2.30 8.22 4.85
CA GLU A 81 2.64 6.96 4.19
C GLU A 81 2.01 6.86 2.80
N VAL A 82 0.70 7.12 2.69
CA VAL A 82 -0.02 7.15 1.40
C VAL A 82 0.57 8.20 0.45
N LEU A 83 0.91 9.38 0.95
CA LEU A 83 1.55 10.42 0.15
C LEU A 83 2.92 9.98 -0.37
N ALA A 84 3.71 9.30 0.45
CA ALA A 84 5.02 8.80 0.07
C ALA A 84 4.91 7.71 -1.01
N GLU A 85 3.98 6.76 -0.86
CA GLU A 85 3.75 5.68 -1.83
C GLU A 85 3.25 6.21 -3.17
N TRP A 86 2.34 7.19 -3.16
CA TRP A 86 1.90 7.83 -4.40
C TRP A 86 3.04 8.59 -5.10
N ARG A 87 3.84 9.35 -4.35
CA ARG A 87 5.03 10.03 -4.91
C ARG A 87 6.04 9.03 -5.45
N LEU A 88 6.19 7.87 -4.81
CA LEU A 88 7.05 6.78 -5.27
C LEU A 88 6.55 6.20 -6.59
N ALA A 89 5.26 5.87 -6.70
CA ALA A 89 4.66 5.40 -7.94
C ALA A 89 4.74 6.43 -9.07
N ALA A 90 4.68 7.72 -8.73
CA ALA A 90 4.86 8.80 -9.71
C ALA A 90 6.32 8.98 -10.16
N SER A 91 7.31 8.56 -9.37
CA SER A 91 8.74 8.75 -9.66
C SER A 91 9.44 7.50 -10.18
N LEU A 92 8.94 6.30 -9.83
CA LEU A 92 9.49 5.00 -10.20
C LEU A 92 8.42 4.16 -10.90
N PRO A 93 8.44 4.08 -12.24
CA PRO A 93 7.52 3.25 -13.01
C PRO A 93 7.52 1.79 -12.56
N GLU A 94 8.69 1.24 -12.19
CA GLU A 94 8.83 -0.15 -11.75
C GLU A 94 8.04 -0.45 -10.48
N PHE A 95 7.86 0.54 -9.60
CA PHE A 95 7.01 0.40 -8.43
C PHE A 95 5.53 0.36 -8.82
N GLY A 96 5.13 1.17 -9.81
CA GLY A 96 3.79 1.11 -10.41
C GLY A 96 3.50 -0.26 -11.01
N ASP A 97 4.39 -0.76 -11.87
CA ASP A 97 4.26 -2.09 -12.50
C ASP A 97 4.19 -3.21 -11.45
N TRP A 98 4.95 -3.08 -10.36
CA TRP A 98 4.90 -4.03 -9.24
C TRP A 98 3.57 -3.98 -8.48
N LEU A 99 2.99 -2.79 -8.30
CA LEU A 99 1.68 -2.61 -7.69
C LEU A 99 0.57 -3.21 -8.56
N GLU A 100 0.59 -2.97 -9.87
CA GLU A 100 -0.37 -3.55 -10.84
C GLU A 100 -0.36 -5.10 -10.82
N ARG A 101 0.78 -5.69 -10.47
CA ARG A 101 0.92 -7.15 -10.28
C ARG A 101 0.41 -7.64 -8.92
N GLY A 102 -0.21 -6.77 -8.12
CA GLY A 102 -0.76 -7.09 -6.80
C GLY A 102 0.28 -7.20 -5.70
N ALA A 103 1.40 -6.46 -5.81
CA ALA A 103 2.48 -6.45 -4.83
C ALA A 103 2.96 -7.88 -4.45
N PRO A 104 3.47 -8.67 -5.41
CA PRO A 104 3.96 -10.00 -5.15
C PRO A 104 5.13 -9.96 -4.14
N SER A 105 5.12 -10.89 -3.19
CA SER A 105 6.19 -11.05 -2.20
C SER A 105 7.26 -12.01 -2.73
N ASP A 106 8.54 -11.67 -2.57
CA ASP A 106 9.68 -12.52 -2.98
C ASP A 106 9.87 -13.76 -2.09
N ASP A 107 9.15 -13.86 -0.98
CA ASP A 107 9.24 -14.96 0.02
C ASP A 107 8.76 -16.33 -0.50
N VAL A 108 8.51 -16.49 -1.80
CA VAL A 108 8.17 -17.77 -2.46
C VAL A 108 9.35 -18.44 -3.17
N HIS A 109 10.58 -17.96 -3.03
CA HIS A 109 11.76 -18.75 -3.40
C HIS A 109 12.19 -19.68 -2.26
N GLY A 110 11.49 -20.80 -2.17
CA GLY A 110 11.77 -21.89 -1.24
C GLY A 110 11.65 -23.26 -1.89
N ALA A 111 12.43 -23.52 -2.94
CA ALA A 111 13.00 -24.84 -3.27
C ALA A 111 14.07 -24.66 -4.35
N VAL A 112 15.26 -24.20 -3.94
CA VAL A 112 16.49 -24.62 -4.61
C VAL A 112 16.50 -26.14 -4.54
N THR A 113 16.23 -26.80 -5.67
CA THR A 113 16.67 -28.18 -5.87
C THR A 113 18.06 -28.08 -6.48
N ASP A 114 19.04 -27.91 -5.61
CA ASP A 114 20.37 -28.42 -5.88
C ASP A 114 20.26 -29.95 -5.85
N GLN A 115 20.46 -30.58 -7.01
CA GLN A 115 20.70 -32.01 -7.10
C GLN A 115 21.97 -32.20 -7.94
N PRO A 116 23.00 -32.87 -7.41
CA PRO A 116 24.27 -33.05 -8.09
C PRO A 116 24.12 -34.13 -9.15
N ASP A 117 24.49 -33.84 -10.40
CA ASP A 117 24.65 -34.90 -11.39
C ASP A 117 26.08 -35.45 -11.31
N ALA A 118 26.23 -36.45 -10.45
CA ALA A 118 27.30 -37.41 -10.56
C ALA A 118 26.91 -38.43 -11.64
N ARG A 119 27.59 -38.39 -12.81
CA ARG A 119 27.99 -39.56 -13.63
C ARG A 119 28.64 -39.12 -14.95
N GLY A 120 29.82 -39.68 -15.21
CA GLY A 120 30.57 -39.59 -16.46
C GLY A 120 32.02 -39.98 -16.24
#